data_AF-A0A936TQT5-F1
#
_entry.id   AF-A0A936TQT5-F1
#
_cell.length_a   1.000
_cell.length_b   1.000
_cell.length_c   1.000
_cell.angle_alpha   90.00
_cell.angle_beta   90.00
_cell.angle_gamma   90.00
#
_symmetry.space_group_name_H-M   'P 1'
#
loop_
_entity.id
_entity.type
_entity.pdbx_description
1 polymer ?
#
loop_
_entity_poly.entity_id
_entity_poly.type
_entity_poly.pdbx_seq_one_letter_code
_entity_poly.pdbx_strand_id
1 'polypeptide(L)'
;MLQSPIGELADFYNHFAHFDVDILGLWRELIHRFGDRAVEARYFVNEIWTDSLDDMVEIGLFLLIDRKFRARAGEIRDYFARRHRRGDGYRLKQDEILLAVRHTP
;
A
#
# COMPACT_ATOMS: atom_id res chain seq x y z
N MET A 1 -1.30 12.22 8.40
CA MET A 1 -0.92 10.81 8.52
C MET A 1 -0.19 10.45 7.23
N LEU A 2 0.99 9.85 7.34
CA LEU A 2 1.75 9.33 6.20
C LEU A 2 1.68 7.80 6.24
N GLN A 3 1.53 7.18 5.07
CA GLN A 3 1.45 5.72 4.94
C GLN A 3 2.64 5.24 4.11
N SER A 4 3.27 4.17 4.56
CA SER A 4 4.31 3.45 3.83
C SER A 4 3.87 2.00 3.70
N PRO A 5 3.51 1.54 2.49
CA PRO A 5 3.22 0.14 2.26
C PRO A 5 4.51 -0.64 2.46
N ILE A 6 4.38 -1.84 3.03
CA ILE A 6 5.45 -2.82 3.16
C ILE A 6 5.02 -4.12 2.48
N GLY A 7 5.91 -5.11 2.45
CA GLY A 7 5.63 -6.46 1.97
C GLY A 7 4.84 -6.52 0.66
N GLU A 8 3.69 -7.17 0.70
CA GLU A 8 2.94 -7.54 -0.52
C GLU A 8 2.33 -6.32 -1.23
N LEU A 9 1.86 -5.34 -0.45
CA LEU A 9 1.35 -4.09 -1.02
C LEU A 9 2.49 -3.25 -1.60
N ALA A 10 3.66 -3.22 -0.95
CA ALA A 10 4.84 -2.55 -1.49
C ALA A 10 5.34 -3.21 -2.78
N ASP A 11 5.35 -4.54 -2.84
CA ASP A 11 5.72 -5.29 -4.05
C ASP A 11 4.78 -4.94 -5.22
N PHE A 12 3.48 -4.85 -4.95
CA PHE A 12 2.50 -4.42 -5.94
C PHE A 12 2.80 -2.99 -6.42
N TYR A 13 2.97 -2.04 -5.50
CA TYR A 13 3.29 -0.67 -5.87
C TYR A 13 4.58 -0.64 -6.69
N ASN A 14 5.71 -1.15 -6.19
CA ASN A 14 7.00 -1.11 -6.87
C ASN A 14 7.00 -1.76 -8.26
N HIS A 15 6.13 -2.74 -8.50
CA HIS A 15 5.98 -3.34 -9.83
C HIS A 15 5.38 -2.36 -10.86
N PHE A 16 4.48 -1.47 -10.44
CA PHE A 16 3.73 -0.57 -11.34
C PHE A 16 4.12 0.90 -11.21
N ALA A 17 4.43 1.35 -10.01
CA ALA A 17 4.82 2.69 -9.61
C ALA A 17 6.01 2.61 -8.65
N HIS A 18 7.13 3.27 -8.95
CA HIS A 18 8.20 3.39 -7.95
C HIS A 18 7.65 4.13 -6.72
N PHE A 19 7.45 3.39 -5.63
CA PHE A 19 6.95 3.91 -4.37
C PHE A 19 7.99 3.61 -3.30
N ASP A 20 9.00 4.49 -3.23
CA ASP A 20 10.01 4.44 -2.19
C ASP A 20 9.84 5.66 -1.28
N VAL A 21 9.26 5.42 -0.11
CA VAL A 21 9.10 6.44 0.92
C VAL A 21 10.13 6.11 2.00
N ASP A 22 11.13 6.98 2.18
CA ASP A 22 12.09 6.89 3.29
C ASP A 22 11.39 7.18 4.62
N ILE A 23 10.66 6.16 5.11
CA ILE A 23 9.81 6.28 6.30
C ILE A 23 10.64 6.55 7.55
N LEU A 24 11.87 6.05 7.60
CA LEU A 24 12.80 6.28 8.72
C LEU A 24 13.33 7.71 8.72
N GLY A 25 13.71 8.22 7.55
CA GLY A 25 14.10 9.62 7.37
C GLY A 25 12.96 10.57 7.77
N LEU A 26 11.76 10.32 7.26
CA LEU A 26 10.55 11.08 7.61
C LEU A 26 10.25 11.00 9.11
N TRP A 27 10.31 9.81 9.72
CA TRP A 27 10.08 9.66 11.15
C TRP A 27 11.09 10.49 11.96
N ARG A 28 12.39 10.41 11.62
CA ARG A 28 13.44 11.20 12.27
C ARG A 28 13.17 12.70 12.15
N GLU A 29 12.77 13.18 10.98
CA GLU A 29 12.41 14.58 10.76
C GLU A 29 11.19 15.02 11.59
N LEU A 30 10.16 14.17 11.68
CA LEU A 30 8.98 14.44 12.49
C LEU A 30 9.32 14.51 13.98
N ILE A 31 10.15 13.59 14.49
CA ILE A 31 10.64 13.63 15.89
C ILE A 31 11.42 14.93 16.12
N HIS A 32 12.32 15.30 15.20
CA HIS A 32 13.11 16.51 15.33
C HIS A 32 12.24 17.77 15.38
N ARG A 33 11.17 17.81 14.58
CA ARG A 33 10.30 18.99 14.44
C ARG A 33 9.23 19.11 15.52
N PHE A 34 8.62 18.00 15.94
CA PHE A 34 7.45 18.00 16.82
C PHE A 34 7.73 17.41 18.20
N GLY A 35 8.91 16.82 18.39
CA GLY A 35 9.27 16.08 19.60
C GLY A 35 8.74 14.65 19.56
N ASP A 36 9.50 13.74 20.17
CA ASP A 36 9.22 12.29 20.16
C ASP A 36 7.80 11.94 20.64
N ARG A 37 7.33 12.61 21.69
CA ARG A 37 5.99 12.37 22.26
C ARG A 37 4.85 12.76 21.30
N ALA A 38 5.10 13.64 20.35
CA ALA A 38 4.08 14.06 19.39
C ALA A 38 3.97 13.10 18.20
N VAL A 39 4.96 12.23 17.97
CA VAL A 39 4.93 11.28 16.85
C VAL A 39 4.40 9.92 17.32
N GLU A 40 3.57 9.32 16.48
CA GLU A 40 3.03 7.98 16.69
C GLU A 40 3.26 7.16 15.42
N ALA A 41 3.81 5.96 15.60
CA ALA A 41 3.95 4.96 14.56
C ALA A 41 2.98 3.80 14.85
N ARG A 42 2.17 3.42 13.86
CA ARG A 42 1.28 2.26 13.94
C ARG A 42 1.57 1.31 12.79
N TYR A 43 1.46 0.03 13.06
CA TYR A 43 1.46 -1.01 12.04
C TYR A 43 0.03 -1.46 11.79
N PHE A 44 -0.38 -1.50 10.52
CA PHE A 44 -1.70 -1.93 10.10
C PHE A 44 -1.59 -3.11 9.14
N VAL A 45 -2.44 -4.11 9.35
CA VAL A 45 -2.59 -5.26 8.46
C VAL A 45 -4.05 -5.45 8.15
N ASN A 46 -4.37 -5.53 6.87
CA ASN A 46 -5.66 -5.92 6.36
C ASN A 46 -5.48 -6.87 5.18
N GLU A 47 -6.58 -7.49 4.75
CA GLU A 47 -6.63 -8.32 3.56
C GLU A 47 -7.80 -7.90 2.69
N ILE A 48 -7.54 -7.72 1.40
CA ILE A 48 -8.59 -7.56 0.40
C ILE A 48 -8.80 -8.93 -0.24
N TRP A 49 -10.03 -9.43 -0.19
CA TRP A 49 -10.45 -10.68 -0.81
C TRP A 49 -11.43 -10.40 -1.93
N THR A 50 -11.27 -11.11 -3.06
CA THR A 50 -12.23 -11.10 -4.16
C THR A 50 -12.43 -12.51 -4.70
N ASP A 51 -13.62 -12.79 -5.22
CA ASP A 51 -13.95 -14.08 -5.82
C ASP A 51 -13.41 -14.19 -7.26
N SER A 52 -13.24 -13.05 -7.95
CA SER A 52 -12.78 -13.02 -9.33
C SER A 52 -11.48 -12.23 -9.51
N LEU A 53 -10.75 -12.59 -10.58
CA LEU A 53 -9.56 -11.86 -11.03
C LEU A 53 -9.93 -10.46 -11.52
N ASP A 54 -11.09 -10.31 -12.16
CA ASP A 54 -11.55 -9.03 -12.68
C ASP A 54 -11.75 -8.02 -11.54
N ASP A 55 -12.41 -8.42 -10.46
CA ASP A 55 -12.57 -7.56 -9.27
C ASP A 55 -11.22 -7.18 -8.65
N MET A 56 -10.27 -8.14 -8.57
CA MET A 56 -8.94 -7.84 -8.04
C MET A 56 -8.18 -6.84 -8.93
N VAL A 57 -8.37 -6.90 -10.25
CA VAL A 57 -7.79 -5.93 -11.18
C VAL A 57 -8.41 -4.55 -10.96
N GLU A 58 -9.72 -4.45 -10.74
CA GLU A 58 -10.38 -3.19 -10.40
C GLU A 58 -9.84 -2.60 -9.10
N ILE A 59 -9.62 -3.45 -8.07
CA ILE A 59 -8.96 -3.04 -6.82
C ILE A 59 -7.55 -2.52 -7.08
N GLY A 60 -6.73 -3.23 -7.87
CA GLY A 60 -5.37 -2.76 -8.18
C GLY A 60 -5.36 -1.42 -8.92
N LEU A 61 -6.28 -1.23 -9.87
CA LEU A 61 -6.45 0.04 -10.58
C LEU A 61 -6.88 1.17 -9.64
N PHE A 62 -7.75 0.87 -8.67
CA PHE A 62 -8.16 1.81 -7.63
C PHE A 62 -6.97 2.21 -6.75
N LEU A 63 -6.16 1.24 -6.30
CA LEU A 63 -4.99 1.48 -5.43
C LEU A 63 -3.90 2.30 -6.09
N LEU A 64 -3.73 2.20 -7.42
CA LEU A 64 -2.73 2.97 -8.16
C LEU A 64 -3.17 4.42 -8.45
N ILE A 65 -4.46 4.75 -8.28
CA ILE A 65 -5.12 6.07 -8.35
C ILE A 65 -5.02 6.80 -9.71
N ASP A 66 -3.92 6.64 -10.45
CA ASP A 66 -3.62 7.31 -11.71
C ASP A 66 -4.26 6.59 -12.91
N ARG A 67 -5.00 7.35 -13.72
CA ARG A 67 -5.70 6.86 -14.91
C ARG A 67 -4.77 6.19 -15.94
N LYS A 68 -3.48 6.52 -15.98
CA LYS A 68 -2.52 5.89 -16.90
C LYS A 68 -2.45 4.38 -16.73
N PHE A 69 -2.71 3.88 -15.52
CA PHE A 69 -2.68 2.44 -15.24
C PHE A 69 -3.84 1.67 -15.86
N ARG A 70 -4.93 2.34 -16.28
CA ARG A 70 -6.00 1.69 -17.04
C ARG A 70 -5.52 1.09 -18.36
N ALA A 71 -4.55 1.73 -19.02
CA ALA A 71 -3.93 1.18 -20.23
C ALA A 71 -3.06 -0.06 -19.94
N ARG A 72 -2.69 -0.28 -18.67
CA ARG A 72 -1.88 -1.41 -18.19
C ARG A 72 -2.70 -2.47 -17.45
N ALA A 73 -4.03 -2.44 -17.58
CA ALA A 73 -4.92 -3.39 -16.90
C ALA A 73 -4.58 -4.86 -17.19
N GLY A 74 -4.11 -5.17 -18.41
CA GLY A 74 -3.61 -6.51 -18.77
C GLY A 74 -2.39 -6.94 -17.95
N GLU A 75 -1.41 -6.05 -17.76
CA GLU A 75 -0.23 -6.33 -16.93
C GLU A 75 -0.62 -6.53 -15.45
N ILE A 76 -1.55 -5.73 -14.95
CA ILE A 76 -2.11 -5.85 -13.59
C ILE A 76 -2.83 -7.19 -13.41
N ARG A 77 -3.61 -7.61 -14.41
CA ARG A 77 -4.25 -8.93 -14.46
C ARG A 77 -3.23 -10.05 -14.35
N ASP A 78 -2.18 -10.00 -15.18
CA ASP A 78 -1.13 -11.02 -15.18
C ASP A 78 -0.32 -11.04 -13.88
N TYR A 79 -0.16 -9.88 -13.24
CA TYR A 79 0.45 -9.78 -11.92
C TYR A 79 -0.39 -10.51 -10.86
N PHE A 80 -1.68 -10.18 -10.75
CA PHE A 80 -2.58 -10.80 -9.77
C PHE A 80 -2.80 -12.29 -10.03
N ALA A 81 -2.99 -12.68 -11.28
CA ALA A 81 -3.15 -14.08 -11.68
C ALA A 81 -2.01 -14.97 -11.17
N ARG A 82 -0.77 -14.48 -11.23
CA ARG A 82 0.44 -15.24 -10.88
C ARG A 82 0.75 -15.26 -9.39
N ARG A 83 0.41 -14.20 -8.66
CA ARG A 83 0.92 -13.98 -7.28
C ARG A 83 -0.16 -14.04 -6.20
N HIS A 84 -1.40 -13.69 -6.54
CA HIS A 84 -2.45 -13.40 -5.56
C HIS A 84 -3.60 -14.41 -5.56
N ARG A 85 -3.58 -15.41 -6.44
CA ARG A 85 -4.58 -16.49 -6.41
C ARG A 85 -4.50 -17.25 -5.08
N ARG A 86 -5.63 -17.45 -4.41
CA ARG A 86 -5.78 -18.22 -3.17
C ARG A 86 -7.07 -19.03 -3.22
N GLY A 87 -6.92 -20.35 -3.35
CA GLY A 87 -8.04 -21.25 -3.58
C GLY A 87 -8.82 -20.84 -4.84
N ASP A 88 -10.12 -20.60 -4.67
CA ASP A 88 -11.03 -20.21 -5.74
C ASP A 88 -11.09 -18.70 -6.00
N GLY A 89 -10.39 -17.89 -5.19
CA GLY A 89 -10.39 -16.43 -5.31
C GLY A 89 -8.99 -15.80 -5.33
N TYR A 90 -8.96 -14.51 -4.99
CA TYR A 90 -7.75 -13.69 -4.95
C TYR A 90 -7.65 -12.94 -3.63
N ARG A 91 -6.42 -12.76 -3.16
CA ARG A 91 -6.13 -12.02 -1.93
C ARG A 91 -4.92 -11.10 -2.11
N LEU A 92 -5.09 -9.85 -1.72
CA LEU A 92 -4.00 -8.90 -1.55
C LEU A 92 -3.86 -8.56 -0.07
N LYS A 93 -2.70 -8.84 0.52
CA LYS A 93 -2.38 -8.32 1.86
C LYS A 93 -2.07 -6.83 1.77
N GLN A 94 -2.72 -6.03 2.61
CA GLN A 94 -2.39 -4.64 2.82
C GLN A 94 -1.64 -4.51 4.14
N ASP A 95 -0.33 -4.39 4.06
CA ASP A 95 0.56 -4.18 5.17
C ASP A 95 1.18 -2.78 5.09
N GLU A 96 0.96 -1.97 6.12
CA GLU A 96 1.32 -0.56 6.10
C GLU A 96 1.88 -0.08 7.44
N ILE A 97 2.89 0.79 7.37
CA ILE A 97 3.33 1.61 8.49
C ILE A 97 2.65 2.98 8.35
N LEU A 98 1.98 3.40 9.42
CA LEU A 98 1.33 4.70 9.53
C LEU A 98 2.13 5.58 10.48
N LEU A 99 2.59 6.73 10.00
CA LEU A 99 3.14 7.79 10.83
C LEU A 99 2.12 8.91 11.02
N ALA A 100 1.86 9.27 12.27
CA ALA A 100 0.96 10.35 12.63
C ALA A 100 1.64 11.33 13.59
N VAL A 101 1.38 12.62 13.42
CA VAL A 101 1.68 13.64 14.43
C VAL A 101 0.39 13.87 15.20
N ARG A 102 0.43 13.66 16.52
CA ARG A 102 -0.66 13.98 17.42
C ARG A 102 -0.75 15.51 17.52
N HIS A 103 -1.89 16.07 17.17
CA HIS A 103 -2.23 17.41 17.61
C HIS A 103 -2.52 17.33 19.10
N THR A 104 -1.64 17.90 19.92
CA THR A 104 -2.01 18.25 21.29
C THR A 104 -3.08 19.34 21.20
N PRO A 105 -4.28 19.17 21.80
CA PRO A 105 -5.22 20.27 21.98
C PRO A 105 -4.64 21.37 22.86
#